data_AF-A0A7V2NQ15-F1
#
_entry.id   AF-A0A7V2NQ15-F1
#
_cell.length_a   1.000
_cell.length_b   1.000
_cell.length_c   1.000
_cell.angle_alpha   90.00
_cell.angle_beta   90.00
_cell.angle_gamma   90.00
#
_symmetry.space_group_name_H-M   'P 1'
#
loop_
_entity.id
_entity.type
_entity.pdbx_description
1 polymer ?
#
loop_
_entity_poly.entity_id
_entity_poly.type
_entity_poly.pdbx_seq_one_letter_code
_entity_poly.pdbx_strand_id
1 'polypeptide(L)' 'MTHSVPRAEMEATYGIDDWFELAREPHGTITAQGIEVPYATMNNEPESKDPQILGPRYKAALDPLYSLWKRKRPR' A
#
# COMPACT_ATOMS: atom_id res chain seq x y z
N MET A 1 -13.74 -23.57 -11.92
CA MET A 1 -12.52 -23.55 -11.08
C MET A 1 -12.69 -22.42 -10.09
N THR A 2 -12.92 -22.74 -8.82
CA THR A 2 -13.18 -21.72 -7.80
C THR A 2 -11.83 -21.37 -7.18
N HIS A 3 -11.29 -20.20 -7.55
CA HIS A 3 -10.03 -19.65 -7.02
C HIS A 3 -10.22 -19.08 -5.61
N SER A 4 -10.94 -19.79 -4.73
CA SER A 4 -11.11 -19.38 -3.35
C SER A 4 -10.13 -20.15 -2.48
N VAL A 5 -9.31 -19.40 -1.75
CA VAL A 5 -8.43 -19.90 -0.69
C VAL A 5 -9.29 -20.71 0.29
N PRO A 6 -8.87 -21.90 0.75
CA PRO A 6 -9.60 -22.63 1.78
C PRO A 6 -9.91 -21.73 2.98
N ARG A 7 -11.12 -21.86 3.54
CA ARG A 7 -11.60 -20.98 4.60
C ARG A 7 -10.64 -20.83 5.78
N ALA A 8 -10.00 -21.93 6.19
CA ALA A 8 -9.02 -21.93 7.28
C ALA A 8 -7.80 -21.05 6.97
N GLU A 9 -7.30 -21.07 5.73
CA GLU A 9 -6.20 -20.21 5.28
C GLU A 9 -6.66 -18.76 5.15
N MET A 10 -7.88 -18.54 4.63
CA MET A 10 -8.45 -17.20 4.53
C MET A 10 -8.56 -16.55 5.91
N GLU A 11 -9.09 -17.26 6.92
CA GLU A 11 -9.23 -16.77 8.28
C GLU A 11 -7.87 -16.57 8.96
N ALA A 12 -6.92 -17.47 8.75
CA ALA A 12 -5.58 -17.37 9.35
C ALA A 12 -4.76 -16.20 8.78
N THR A 13 -4.92 -15.86 7.50
CA THR A 13 -4.11 -14.83 6.83
C THR A 13 -4.79 -13.47 6.74
N TYR A 14 -6.12 -13.42 6.59
CA TYR A 14 -6.87 -12.19 6.34
C TYR A 14 -7.91 -11.87 7.42
N GLY A 15 -7.99 -12.68 8.48
CA GLY A 15 -8.96 -12.48 9.56
C GLY A 15 -8.69 -11.28 10.46
N ILE A 16 -7.51 -10.67 10.35
CA ILE A 16 -7.08 -9.50 11.12
C ILE A 16 -6.62 -8.43 10.14
N ASP A 17 -7.16 -7.23 10.29
CA ASP A 17 -6.69 -6.01 9.62
C ASP A 17 -5.81 -5.22 10.60
N ASP A 18 -4.51 -5.47 10.55
CA ASP A 18 -3.49 -4.76 11.33
C ASP A 18 -2.90 -3.56 10.57
N TRP A 19 -3.44 -3.22 9.39
CA TRP A 19 -2.91 -2.17 8.54
C TRP A 19 -2.85 -0.83 9.27
N PHE A 20 -3.86 -0.50 10.07
CA PHE A 20 -3.89 0.74 10.85
C PHE A 20 -2.92 0.73 12.03
N GLU A 21 -2.39 -0.41 12.45
CA GLU A 21 -1.31 -0.46 13.44
C GLU A 21 0.05 -0.25 12.76
N LEU A 22 0.23 -0.82 11.57
CA LEU A 22 1.47 -0.76 10.79
C LEU A 22 1.64 0.58 10.06
N ALA A 23 0.56 1.13 9.51
CA ALA A 23 0.58 2.17 8.48
C ALA A 23 -0.66 3.09 8.58
N ARG A 24 -0.69 3.91 9.64
CA ARG A 24 -1.78 4.86 9.92
C ARG A 24 -1.95 5.97 8.89
N GLU A 25 -0.85 6.39 8.30
CA GLU A 25 -0.81 7.54 7.40
C GLU A 25 -0.92 7.07 5.95
N PRO A 26 -1.42 7.90 5.02
CA PRO A 26 -1.47 7.55 3.60
C PRO A 26 -0.09 7.31 2.97
N HIS A 27 0.98 7.75 3.62
CA HIS A 27 2.36 7.52 3.19
C HIS A 27 3.34 7.58 4.37
N GLY A 28 4.45 6.86 4.26
CA GLY A 28 5.46 6.86 5.31
C GLY A 28 6.49 5.77 5.12
N THR A 29 7.02 5.25 6.22
CA THR A 29 7.93 4.12 6.23
C THR A 29 7.47 3.08 7.23
N ILE A 30 7.47 1.83 6.82
CA ILE A 30 7.21 0.65 7.65
C ILE A 30 8.52 -0.10 7.85
N THR A 31 8.73 -0.63 9.05
CA THR A 31 9.91 -1.45 9.35
C THR A 31 9.56 -2.92 9.13
N ALA A 32 10.20 -3.55 8.14
CA ALA A 32 10.06 -4.97 7.86
C ALA A 32 11.43 -5.65 8.03
N GLN A 33 11.54 -6.54 9.02
CA GLN A 33 12.80 -7.26 9.33
C GLN A 33 14.01 -6.32 9.52
N GLY A 34 13.82 -5.18 10.17
CA GLY A 34 14.87 -4.17 10.38
C GLY A 34 15.19 -3.29 9.16
N ILE A 35 14.50 -3.50 8.03
CA ILE A 35 14.62 -2.67 6.82
C ILE A 35 13.49 -1.65 6.84
N GLU A 36 13.82 -0.37 6.64
CA GLU A 36 12.82 0.68 6.49
C GLU A 36 12.32 0.76 5.05
N VAL A 37 11.08 0.33 4.83
CA VAL A 37 10.44 0.28 3.52
C VAL A 37 9.51 1.49 3.37
N PRO A 38 9.73 2.39 2.40
CA PRO A 38 8.79 3.48 2.14
C PRO A 38 7.51 2.92 1.50
N TYR A 39 6.37 3.48 1.89
CA TYR A 39 5.04 3.09 1.39
C TYR A 39 4.17 4.31 1.11
N ALA A 40 3.17 4.11 0.25
CA ALA A 40 2.06 5.02 0.03
C ALA A 40 0.80 4.22 -0.34
N THR A 41 -0.37 4.70 0.06
CA THR A 41 -1.67 4.17 -0.31
C THR A 41 -2.37 5.13 -1.27
N MET A 42 -3.26 4.58 -2.09
CA MET A 42 -4.10 5.34 -3.00
C MET A 42 -5.54 4.93 -2.72
N ASN A 43 -6.42 5.90 -2.46
CA ASN A 43 -7.84 5.60 -2.38
C ASN A 43 -8.36 5.13 -3.76
N ASN A 44 -8.79 3.88 -3.82
CA ASN A 44 -9.30 3.27 -5.04
C ASN A 44 -10.84 3.32 -5.12
N GLU A 45 -11.53 4.04 -4.24
CA GLU A 45 -13.00 4.08 -4.23
C GLU A 45 -13.55 5.41 -4.79
N PRO A 46 -14.54 5.38 -5.70
CA PRO A 46 -15.02 4.19 -6.42
C PRO A 46 -13.91 3.62 -7.34
N GLU A 47 -13.97 2.32 -7.58
CA GLU A 47 -13.06 1.66 -8.51
C GLU A 47 -13.19 2.32 -9.88
N SER A 48 -12.05 2.65 -10.48
CA SER A 48 -12.00 3.21 -11.83
C SER A 48 -10.94 2.50 -12.64
N LYS A 49 -11.22 2.34 -13.93
CA LYS A 49 -10.25 1.89 -14.94
C LYS A 49 -9.92 3.01 -15.93
N ASP A 50 -10.48 4.20 -15.73
CA ASP A 50 -10.25 5.36 -16.59
C ASP A 50 -8.87 5.97 -16.29
N PRO A 51 -7.92 5.99 -17.26
CA PRO A 51 -6.61 6.59 -17.07
C PRO A 51 -6.67 8.07 -16.67
N GLN A 52 -7.69 8.83 -17.08
CA GLN A 52 -7.85 10.24 -16.73
C GLN A 52 -8.19 10.44 -15.26
N ILE A 53 -8.85 9.46 -14.64
CA ILE A 53 -9.16 9.46 -13.20
C ILE A 53 -7.98 8.88 -12.42
N LEU A 54 -7.39 7.81 -12.91
CA LEU A 54 -6.30 7.10 -12.23
C LEU A 54 -5.00 7.89 -12.22
N GLY A 55 -4.67 8.61 -13.30
CA GLY A 55 -3.44 9.40 -13.40
C GLY A 55 -3.23 10.35 -12.21
N PRO A 56 -4.18 11.24 -11.91
CA PRO A 56 -4.12 12.11 -10.73
C PRO A 56 -4.02 11.35 -9.40
N ARG A 57 -4.77 10.25 -9.23
CA ARG A 57 -4.73 9.43 -8.00
C ARG A 57 -3.36 8.79 -7.78
N TYR A 58 -2.80 8.18 -8.83
CA TYR A 58 -1.46 7.60 -8.78
C TYR A 58 -0.40 8.67 -8.55
N LYS A 59 -0.50 9.83 -9.22
CA LYS A 59 0.45 10.91 -9.01
C LYS A 59 0.47 11.35 -7.54
N ALA A 60 -0.69 11.54 -6.93
CA ALA A 60 -0.81 11.92 -5.52
C ALA A 60 -0.16 10.91 -4.55
N ALA A 61 -0.19 9.60 -4.87
CA ALA A 61 0.43 8.57 -4.05
C ALA A 61 1.92 8.34 -4.37
N LEU A 62 2.31 8.39 -5.65
CA LEU A 62 3.66 8.05 -6.10
C LEU A 62 4.67 9.18 -5.87
N ASP A 63 4.23 10.45 -5.91
CA ASP A 63 5.09 11.59 -5.60
C ASP A 63 5.71 11.50 -4.19
N PRO A 64 4.91 11.37 -3.10
CA PRO A 64 5.47 11.26 -1.75
C PRO A 64 6.30 9.99 -1.56
N LEU A 65 5.91 8.87 -2.18
CA LEU A 65 6.68 7.62 -2.17
C LEU A 65 8.08 7.83 -2.77
N TYR A 66 8.15 8.47 -3.95
CA TYR A 66 9.41 8.78 -4.60
C TYR A 66 10.29 9.70 -3.75
N SER A 67 9.70 10.75 -3.15
CA SER A 67 10.42 11.66 -2.24
C SER A 67 10.97 10.94 -1.00
N LEU A 68 10.20 10.03 -0.39
CA LEU A 68 10.66 9.20 0.73
C LEU A 68 11.83 8.31 0.32
N TRP A 69 11.69 7.59 -0.79
CA TRP A 69 12.73 6.71 -1.30
C TRP A 69 14.03 7.46 -1.64
N LYS A 70 13.92 8.62 -2.31
CA LYS A 70 15.05 9.49 -2.64
C LYS A 70 15.82 9.95 -1.41
N ARG A 71 15.12 10.39 -0.36
CA ARG A 71 15.75 10.86 0.88
C ARG A 71 16.58 9.78 1.58
N LYS A 72 16.17 8.52 1.47
CA LYS A 72 16.86 7.39 2.12
C LYS A 72 18.05 6.83 1.33
N ARG A 73 18.26 7.29 0.10
CA ARG A 73 19.44 6.96 -0.70
C ARG A 73 20.37 8.17 -0.76
N PRO A 74 21.29 8.35 0.21
CA PRO A 74 22.41 9.25 0.00
C PRO A 74 23.20 8.78 -1.23
N ARG A 75 23.63 9.75 -2.05
CA ARG A 75 24.37 9.51 -3.30
C ARG A 75 25.66 8.73 -3.06
#